data_AF-A0A2P2DVA4-F1
#
_entry.id   AF-A0A2P2DVA4-F1
#
_cell.length_a   1.000
_cell.length_b   1.000
_cell.length_c   1.000
_cell.angle_alpha   90.00
_cell.angle_beta   90.00
_cell.angle_gamma   90.00
#
_symmetry.space_group_name_H-M   'P 1'
#
loop_
_entity.id
_entity.type
_entity.pdbx_description
1 polymer ?
#
loop_
_entity_poly.entity_id
_entity_poly.type
_entity_poly.pdbx_seq_one_letter_code
_entity_poly.pdbx_strand_id
1 'polypeptide(L)'
;MGVVYHQFIYPILSRKDSDRFIPVQVGDHYDITIDEVSRFGSFTVGCKTGHLATRCQAISEDHLIFQFKKSRDSEDYTITVLRNGPSFYKPPRMDTYGKMENKESFDSYEIIGHPAEFRISDKIIKDRMVNFIEIALSSSFYFNKLGKERMKFTFTIGKIQPGINRKVRFKDDTYAFGKEEDSEDQED
;
A
#
# COMPACT_ATOMS: atom_id res chain seq x y z
N MET A 1 -31.89 2.99 -24.40
CA MET A 1 -30.85 3.86 -23.79
C MET A 1 -30.58 3.33 -22.39
N GLY A 2 -29.48 2.60 -22.15
CA GLY A 2 -29.18 2.15 -20.77
C GLY A 2 -28.26 0.94 -20.62
N VAL A 3 -27.22 0.77 -21.44
CA VAL A 3 -26.27 -0.36 -21.32
C VAL A 3 -24.80 0.09 -21.30
N VAL A 4 -24.50 1.40 -21.15
CA VAL A 4 -23.12 1.91 -21.25
C VAL A 4 -22.48 2.27 -19.89
N TYR A 5 -23.22 2.13 -18.78
CA TYR A 5 -22.77 2.67 -17.48
C TYR A 5 -21.93 1.73 -16.60
N HIS A 6 -21.43 0.61 -17.13
CA HIS A 6 -20.69 -0.38 -16.31
C HIS A 6 -19.30 -0.77 -16.81
N GLN A 7 -18.75 -0.07 -17.81
CA GLN A 7 -17.46 -0.45 -18.40
C GLN A 7 -16.33 0.56 -18.20
N PHE A 8 -16.59 1.73 -17.60
CA PHE A 8 -15.58 2.77 -17.43
C PHE A 8 -15.73 3.40 -16.05
N ILE A 9 -14.59 3.58 -15.36
CA ILE A 9 -14.45 4.23 -14.05
C ILE A 9 -14.76 3.31 -12.86
N TYR A 10 -13.83 2.41 -12.55
CA TYR A 10 -13.39 2.16 -11.18
C TYR A 10 -11.93 1.71 -11.26
N PRO A 11 -11.02 2.22 -10.41
CA PRO A 11 -9.77 1.49 -10.18
C PRO A 11 -10.17 0.09 -9.72
N ILE A 12 -9.82 -0.93 -10.51
CA ILE A 12 -10.13 -2.32 -10.21
C ILE A 12 -9.23 -2.72 -9.05
N LEU A 13 -9.65 -2.42 -7.84
CA LEU A 13 -9.16 -3.09 -6.63
C LEU A 13 -9.72 -4.51 -6.68
N SER A 14 -8.97 -5.43 -7.24
CA SER A 14 -9.36 -6.84 -7.33
C SER A 14 -9.20 -7.52 -5.96
N ARG A 15 -10.21 -7.42 -5.09
CA ARG A 15 -10.33 -8.26 -3.91
C ARG A 15 -11.77 -8.76 -3.76
N LYS A 16 -11.96 -10.07 -3.54
CA LYS A 16 -13.27 -10.65 -3.23
C LYS A 16 -13.79 -10.01 -1.93
N ASP A 17 -15.08 -9.68 -1.85
CA ASP A 17 -15.69 -9.01 -0.68
C ASP A 17 -15.45 -9.75 0.65
N SER A 18 -15.28 -11.08 0.61
CA SER A 18 -14.92 -11.91 1.77
C SER A 18 -13.58 -11.54 2.40
N ASP A 19 -12.63 -11.08 1.60
CA ASP A 19 -11.26 -10.87 2.06
C ASP A 19 -11.07 -9.47 2.62
N ARG A 20 -12.06 -8.57 2.49
CA ARG A 20 -12.01 -7.21 3.05
C ARG A 20 -11.79 -7.20 4.56
N PHE A 21 -12.08 -8.30 5.27
CA PHE A 21 -11.97 -8.42 6.73
C PHE A 21 -10.66 -9.06 7.20
N ILE A 22 -9.81 -9.49 6.28
CA ILE A 22 -8.56 -10.18 6.60
C ILE A 22 -7.44 -9.14 6.66
N PRO A 23 -6.64 -9.08 7.74
CA PRO A 23 -5.50 -8.17 7.81
C PRO A 23 -4.49 -8.51 6.72
N VAL A 24 -3.68 -7.53 6.34
CA VAL A 24 -2.66 -7.72 5.31
C VAL A 24 -1.67 -8.81 5.67
N GLN A 25 -1.17 -9.50 4.66
CA GLN A 25 -0.19 -10.56 4.77
C GLN A 25 1.05 -10.22 3.96
N VAL A 26 2.21 -10.74 4.38
CA VAL A 26 3.43 -10.65 3.59
C VAL A 26 3.19 -11.32 2.23
N GLY A 27 3.55 -10.63 1.15
CA GLY A 27 3.31 -11.07 -0.22
C GLY A 27 1.97 -10.62 -0.81
N ASP A 28 1.10 -9.94 -0.05
CA ASP A 28 -0.10 -9.34 -0.64
C ASP A 28 0.30 -8.27 -1.67
N HIS A 29 -0.41 -8.25 -2.80
CA HIS A 29 -0.20 -7.29 -3.89
C HIS A 29 -1.49 -6.52 -4.19
N TYR A 30 -1.34 -5.22 -4.43
CA TYR A 30 -2.44 -4.32 -4.79
C TYR A 30 -2.03 -3.51 -6.01
N ASP A 31 -2.74 -3.73 -7.12
CA ASP A 31 -2.51 -3.02 -8.37
C ASP A 31 -3.46 -1.82 -8.48
N ILE A 32 -2.93 -0.69 -8.95
CA ILE A 32 -3.72 0.47 -9.37
C ILE A 32 -3.30 0.90 -10.77
N THR A 33 -4.30 1.25 -11.56
CA THR A 33 -4.14 1.94 -12.84
C THR A 33 -4.89 3.25 -12.76
N ILE A 34 -4.34 4.28 -13.39
CA ILE A 34 -4.90 5.62 -13.33
C ILE A 34 -5.84 5.81 -14.51
N ASP A 35 -7.01 6.39 -14.24
CA ASP A 35 -7.97 6.68 -15.28
C ASP A 35 -7.43 7.77 -16.24
N GLU A 36 -7.65 7.54 -17.53
CA GLU A 36 -7.13 8.38 -18.60
C GLU A 36 -7.83 9.73 -18.70
N VAL A 37 -9.08 9.79 -18.25
CA VAL A 37 -9.88 11.01 -18.30
C VAL A 37 -9.54 11.89 -17.10
N SER A 38 -9.52 11.30 -15.90
CA SER A 38 -9.15 12.04 -14.68
C SER A 38 -7.67 12.40 -14.65
N ARG A 39 -6.79 11.55 -15.20
CA ARG A 39 -5.32 11.63 -15.11
C ARG A 39 -4.81 11.77 -13.68
N PHE A 40 -5.65 11.36 -12.74
CA PHE A 40 -5.40 11.49 -11.32
C PHE A 40 -5.99 10.29 -10.59
N GLY A 41 -5.22 9.75 -9.65
CA GLY A 41 -5.70 8.72 -8.75
C GLY A 41 -5.05 8.87 -7.37
N SER A 42 -5.70 8.31 -6.37
CA SER A 42 -5.20 8.27 -5.00
C SER A 42 -5.20 6.83 -4.49
N PHE A 43 -4.23 6.47 -3.67
CA PHE A 43 -4.16 5.19 -3.00
C PHE A 43 -3.78 5.41 -1.54
N THR A 44 -4.58 4.89 -0.61
CA THR A 44 -4.41 5.12 0.83
C THR A 44 -3.97 3.84 1.53
N VAL A 45 -3.00 3.99 2.43
CA VAL A 45 -2.39 2.90 3.20
C VAL A 45 -2.47 3.23 4.68
N GLY A 46 -2.90 2.26 5.48
CA GLY A 46 -2.82 2.35 6.94
C GLY A 46 -4.16 2.06 7.61
N CYS A 47 -5.22 2.77 7.23
CA CYS A 47 -6.50 2.67 7.94
C CYS A 47 -7.25 1.35 7.70
N LYS A 48 -8.34 1.12 8.45
CA LYS A 48 -9.17 -0.09 8.36
C LYS A 48 -9.99 -0.20 7.07
N THR A 49 -10.20 0.93 6.39
CA THR A 49 -11.10 1.08 5.23
C THR A 49 -10.38 1.63 3.99
N GLY A 50 -9.05 1.70 4.04
CA GLY A 50 -8.22 2.25 2.97
C GLY A 50 -8.11 1.28 1.80
N HIS A 51 -7.38 1.70 0.77
CA HIS A 51 -7.10 0.85 -0.38
C HIS A 51 -6.27 -0.37 0.03
N LEU A 52 -5.26 -0.12 0.87
CA LEU A 52 -4.51 -1.12 1.61
C LEU A 52 -4.91 -1.02 3.08
N ALA A 53 -5.90 -1.81 3.44
CA ALA A 53 -6.42 -1.85 4.80
C ALA A 53 -5.58 -2.76 5.68
N THR A 54 -4.75 -2.19 6.57
CA THR A 54 -3.86 -2.99 7.43
C THR A 54 -4.64 -3.84 8.44
N ARG A 55 -5.76 -3.29 8.91
CA ARG A 55 -6.56 -3.80 10.05
C ARG A 55 -5.72 -4.06 11.31
N CYS A 56 -4.59 -3.38 11.46
CA CYS A 56 -3.84 -3.37 12.70
C CYS A 56 -4.47 -2.32 13.63
N GLN A 57 -4.79 -2.69 14.86
CA GLN A 57 -5.42 -1.79 15.83
C GLN A 57 -4.57 -0.53 16.06
N ALA A 58 -3.25 -0.71 16.10
CA ALA A 58 -2.29 0.36 16.33
C ALA A 58 -2.12 1.29 15.12
N ILE A 59 -2.66 0.91 13.96
CA ILE A 59 -2.63 1.66 12.69
C ILE A 59 -4.09 1.83 12.25
N SER A 60 -4.83 2.68 12.95
CA SER A 60 -6.28 2.86 12.73
C SER A 60 -6.62 3.95 11.70
N GLU A 61 -5.66 4.79 11.34
CA GLU A 61 -5.82 5.96 10.45
C GLU A 61 -4.93 5.86 9.21
N ASP A 62 -5.23 6.68 8.20
CA ASP A 62 -4.43 6.76 6.98
C ASP A 62 -3.02 7.19 7.34
N HIS A 63 -2.02 6.34 7.10
CA HIS A 63 -0.62 6.65 7.39
C HIS A 63 0.07 7.29 6.18
N LEU A 64 -0.23 6.77 5.00
CA LEU A 64 0.30 7.24 3.74
C LEU A 64 -0.82 7.43 2.73
N ILE A 65 -0.77 8.57 2.04
CA ILE A 65 -1.66 8.87 0.92
C ILE A 65 -0.79 9.08 -0.31
N PHE A 66 -0.91 8.17 -1.26
CA PHE A 66 -0.25 8.25 -2.56
C PHE A 66 -1.17 8.96 -3.53
N GLN A 67 -0.65 9.95 -4.22
CA GLN A 67 -1.33 10.71 -5.27
C GLN A 67 -0.55 10.54 -6.56
N PHE A 68 -1.24 10.06 -7.58
CA PHE A 68 -0.67 9.82 -8.90
C PHE A 68 -1.23 10.85 -9.85
N LYS A 69 -0.37 11.60 -10.52
CA LYS A 69 -0.77 12.57 -11.54
C LYS A 69 -0.10 12.21 -12.85
N LYS A 70 -0.90 11.83 -13.84
CA LYS A 70 -0.42 11.52 -15.19
C LYS A 70 -0.07 12.79 -15.95
N SER A 71 1.02 12.74 -16.70
CA SER A 71 1.34 13.73 -17.73
C SER A 71 0.24 13.81 -18.80
N ARG A 72 0.18 14.93 -19.53
CA ARG A 72 -0.83 15.13 -20.57
C ARG A 72 -0.52 14.31 -21.83
N ASP A 73 0.75 14.24 -22.19
CA ASP A 73 1.20 13.80 -23.51
C ASP A 73 2.09 12.55 -23.44
N SER A 74 2.26 11.96 -22.24
CA SER A 74 3.08 10.77 -22.01
C SER A 74 2.48 9.83 -20.95
N GLU A 75 3.00 8.60 -20.88
CA GLU A 75 2.71 7.62 -19.82
C GLU A 75 3.61 7.81 -18.58
N ASP A 76 4.03 9.05 -18.32
CA ASP A 76 4.77 9.41 -17.11
C ASP A 76 3.81 9.91 -16.03
N TYR A 77 4.14 9.62 -14.78
CA TYR A 77 3.36 10.04 -13.64
C TYR A 77 4.26 10.65 -12.58
N THR A 78 3.84 11.79 -12.05
CA THR A 78 4.39 12.29 -10.79
C THR A 78 3.65 11.63 -9.64
N ILE A 79 4.40 11.04 -8.72
CA ILE A 79 3.88 10.38 -7.53
C ILE A 79 4.20 11.27 -6.35
N THR A 80 3.17 11.69 -5.62
CA THR A 80 3.30 12.42 -4.37
C THR A 80 2.84 11.54 -3.22
N VAL A 81 3.66 11.41 -2.18
CA VAL A 81 3.30 10.65 -0.98
C VAL A 81 3.18 11.61 0.19
N LEU A 82 2.00 11.65 0.80
CA LEU A 82 1.73 12.45 2.00
C LEU A 82 1.81 11.56 3.23
N ARG A 83 2.51 12.05 4.26
CA ARG A 83 2.66 11.37 5.55
C ARG A 83 1.67 11.90 6.57
N ASN A 84 0.82 11.01 7.08
CA ASN A 84 -0.15 11.30 8.13
C ASN A 84 0.13 10.56 9.45
N GLY A 85 1.02 9.56 9.44
CA GLY A 85 1.44 8.82 10.63
C GLY A 85 2.94 8.52 10.65
N PRO A 86 3.46 7.93 11.74
CA PRO A 86 4.88 7.56 11.86
C PRO A 86 5.30 6.66 10.70
N SER A 87 6.18 7.19 9.86
CA SER A 87 6.59 6.55 8.60
C SER A 87 8.08 6.69 8.37
N PHE A 88 8.72 5.61 7.93
CA PHE A 88 10.05 5.62 7.31
C PHE A 88 9.91 5.43 5.80
N TYR A 89 10.86 6.00 5.07
CA TYR A 89 10.93 5.95 3.62
C TYR A 89 12.34 5.55 3.20
N LYS A 90 12.42 4.61 2.26
CA LYS A 90 13.63 4.25 1.53
C LYS A 90 13.40 4.60 0.06
N PRO A 91 14.07 5.65 -0.45
CA PRO A 91 13.95 6.03 -1.85
C PRO A 91 14.39 4.90 -2.80
N PRO A 92 13.93 4.93 -4.06
CA PRO A 92 14.42 4.01 -5.08
C PRO A 92 15.95 4.04 -5.16
N ARG A 93 16.57 2.86 -5.34
CA ARG A 93 18.04 2.70 -5.46
C ARG A 93 18.86 3.05 -4.20
N MET A 94 18.20 3.33 -3.08
CA MET A 94 18.86 3.54 -1.80
C MET A 94 18.75 2.30 -0.91
N ASP A 95 19.77 2.05 -0.09
CA ASP A 95 19.83 0.86 0.77
C ASP A 95 19.27 1.09 2.18
N THR A 96 19.03 2.35 2.56
CA THR A 96 18.73 2.71 3.95
C THR A 96 17.41 3.46 4.09
N TYR A 97 16.69 3.14 5.16
CA TYR A 97 15.48 3.85 5.56
C TYR A 97 15.84 5.13 6.30
N GLY A 98 15.22 6.24 5.89
CA GLY A 98 15.18 7.48 6.65
C GLY A 98 13.81 7.73 7.26
N LYS A 99 13.73 8.63 8.24
CA LYS A 99 12.43 9.16 8.67
C LYS A 99 11.82 9.92 7.50
N MET A 100 10.60 9.56 7.11
CA MET A 100 9.94 10.22 5.98
C MET A 100 9.59 11.65 6.38
N GLU A 101 9.75 12.62 5.48
CA GLU A 101 9.26 13.98 5.69
C GLU A 101 7.73 14.04 5.60
N ASN A 102 7.13 15.23 5.74
CA ASN A 102 5.68 15.38 5.60
C ASN A 102 5.18 15.01 4.19
N LYS A 103 6.03 15.17 3.18
CA LYS A 103 5.71 14.94 1.77
C LYS A 103 6.95 14.51 1.02
N GLU A 104 6.82 13.47 0.21
CA GLU A 104 7.83 13.02 -0.75
C GLU A 104 7.25 13.09 -2.17
N SER A 105 8.10 13.27 -3.17
CA SER A 105 7.68 13.21 -4.58
C SER A 105 8.77 12.64 -5.46
N PHE A 106 8.38 11.78 -6.38
CA PHE A 106 9.25 11.12 -7.35
C PHE A 106 8.45 10.76 -8.60
N ASP A 107 9.15 10.53 -9.70
CA ASP A 107 8.55 10.19 -10.97
C ASP A 107 8.43 8.68 -11.17
N SER A 108 7.47 8.27 -11.98
CA SER A 108 7.09 6.87 -12.13
C SER A 108 8.18 5.98 -12.74
N TYR A 109 9.10 6.56 -13.53
CA TYR A 109 10.22 5.81 -14.08
C TYR A 109 11.28 5.47 -13.03
N GLU A 110 11.34 6.21 -11.91
CA GLU A 110 12.32 5.98 -10.85
C GLU A 110 12.06 4.66 -10.11
N ILE A 111 10.79 4.23 -10.08
CA ILE A 111 10.32 3.01 -9.42
C ILE A 111 10.18 1.79 -10.35
N ILE A 112 10.70 1.89 -11.58
CA ILE A 112 10.80 0.74 -12.50
C ILE A 112 12.03 -0.08 -12.12
N GLY A 113 11.82 -1.34 -11.72
CA GLY A 113 12.89 -2.25 -11.29
C GLY A 113 13.55 -1.91 -9.95
N HIS A 114 13.25 -0.75 -9.37
CA HIS A 114 13.78 -0.28 -8.09
C HIS A 114 12.63 0.26 -7.21
N PRO A 115 11.99 -0.57 -6.38
CA PRO A 115 10.83 -0.12 -5.62
C PRO A 115 11.17 1.00 -4.64
N ALA A 116 10.23 1.93 -4.45
CA ALA A 116 10.19 2.82 -3.30
C ALA A 116 9.61 2.05 -2.11
N GLU A 117 10.28 2.02 -0.97
CA GLU A 117 9.80 1.27 0.20
C GLU A 117 9.44 2.19 1.37
N PHE A 118 8.38 1.81 2.08
CA PHE A 118 7.83 2.56 3.19
C PHE A 118 7.61 1.62 4.36
N ARG A 119 7.90 2.10 5.58
CA ARG A 119 7.48 1.41 6.81
C ARG A 119 6.54 2.31 7.57
N ILE A 120 5.39 1.76 7.96
CA ILE A 120 4.40 2.43 8.81
C ILE A 120 4.32 1.75 10.16
N SER A 121 4.09 2.54 11.21
CA SER A 121 4.09 2.08 12.60
C SER A 121 3.20 2.97 13.47
N ASP A 122 2.84 2.47 14.66
CA ASP A 122 2.14 3.25 15.68
C ASP A 122 3.01 4.39 16.24
N LYS A 123 4.33 4.20 16.28
CA LYS A 123 5.29 5.17 16.83
C LYS A 123 6.72 4.93 16.37
N ILE A 124 7.53 5.98 16.48
CA ILE A 124 8.99 5.92 16.35
C ILE A 124 9.60 6.20 17.72
N ILE A 125 10.40 5.27 18.25
CA ILE A 125 11.09 5.42 19.54
C ILE A 125 12.59 5.41 19.28
N LYS A 126 13.29 6.48 19.70
CA LYS A 126 14.76 6.60 19.53
C LYS A 126 15.22 6.28 18.09
N ASP A 127 14.54 6.88 17.12
CA ASP A 127 14.79 6.69 15.68
C ASP A 127 14.65 5.25 15.16
N ARG A 128 13.86 4.42 15.85
CA ARG A 128 13.56 3.05 15.44
C ARG A 128 12.06 2.78 15.46
N MET A 129 11.62 1.94 14.52
CA MET A 129 10.31 1.31 14.53
C MET A 129 10.46 -0.14 14.97
N VAL A 130 9.91 -0.46 16.15
CA VAL A 130 9.96 -1.83 16.69
C VAL A 130 8.91 -2.71 15.99
N ASN A 131 7.70 -2.18 15.85
CA ASN A 131 6.60 -2.82 15.14
C ASN A 131 6.34 -2.06 13.85
N PHE A 132 6.24 -2.73 12.72
CA PHE A 132 5.98 -2.05 11.46
C PHE A 132 5.36 -2.97 10.41
N ILE A 133 4.74 -2.34 9.43
CA ILE A 133 4.34 -2.94 8.16
C ILE A 133 5.17 -2.25 7.07
N GLU A 134 5.85 -3.04 6.27
CA GLU A 134 6.66 -2.59 5.14
C GLU A 134 5.88 -2.74 3.83
N ILE A 135 5.81 -1.66 3.07
CA ILE A 135 5.10 -1.55 1.80
C ILE A 135 6.10 -1.12 0.72
N ALA A 136 6.22 -1.89 -0.35
CA ALA A 136 6.99 -1.54 -1.52
C ALA A 136 6.05 -1.06 -2.64
N LEU A 137 6.43 0.01 -3.34
CA LEU A 137 5.75 0.54 -4.52
C LEU A 137 6.68 0.41 -5.73
N SER A 138 6.20 -0.29 -6.76
CA SER A 138 6.87 -0.40 -8.06
C SER A 138 5.94 0.00 -9.20
N SER A 139 6.50 0.31 -10.36
CA SER A 139 5.75 0.54 -11.60
C SER A 139 6.16 -0.44 -12.69
N SER A 140 5.23 -0.74 -13.59
CA SER A 140 5.45 -1.60 -14.76
C SER A 140 4.55 -1.17 -15.92
N PHE A 141 5.00 -1.42 -17.14
CA PHE A 141 4.18 -1.23 -18.34
C PHE A 141 3.38 -2.48 -18.67
N TYR A 142 2.19 -2.29 -19.21
CA TYR A 142 1.35 -3.34 -19.78
C TYR A 142 0.57 -2.82 -21.00
N PHE A 143 0.14 -3.73 -21.86
CA PHE A 143 -0.75 -3.39 -22.97
C PHE A 143 -2.20 -3.66 -22.58
N ASN A 144 -3.06 -2.65 -22.74
CA ASN A 144 -4.50 -2.86 -22.53
C ASN A 144 -5.13 -3.62 -23.71
N LYS A 145 -6.42 -3.95 -23.60
CA LYS A 145 -7.17 -4.67 -24.66
C LYS A 145 -7.22 -3.94 -26.01
N LEU A 146 -6.92 -2.64 -26.04
CA LEU A 146 -6.87 -1.82 -27.25
C LEU A 146 -5.45 -1.71 -27.83
N GLY A 147 -4.47 -2.45 -27.28
CA GLY A 147 -3.07 -2.40 -27.72
C GLY A 147 -2.34 -1.12 -27.33
N LYS A 148 -2.89 -0.30 -26.43
CA LYS A 148 -2.19 0.88 -25.90
C LYS A 148 -1.33 0.48 -24.72
N GLU A 149 -0.06 0.90 -24.74
CA GLU A 149 0.82 0.81 -23.59
C GLU A 149 0.30 1.70 -22.46
N ARG A 150 0.30 1.17 -21.24
CA ARG A 150 -0.19 1.80 -20.02
C ARG A 150 0.73 1.46 -18.87
N MET A 151 0.77 2.34 -17.88
CA MET A 151 1.47 2.07 -16.64
C MET A 151 0.53 1.49 -15.57
N LYS A 152 1.05 0.53 -14.81
CA LYS A 152 0.44 -0.05 -13.62
C LYS A 152 1.37 0.15 -12.44
N PHE A 153 0.81 0.54 -11.30
CA PHE A 153 1.52 0.65 -10.03
C PHE A 153 1.14 -0.53 -9.14
N THR A 154 2.12 -1.20 -8.57
CA THR A 154 1.93 -2.37 -7.72
C THR A 154 2.47 -2.07 -6.33
N PHE A 155 1.59 -2.12 -5.34
CA PHE A 155 1.94 -2.09 -3.93
C PHE A 155 2.11 -3.52 -3.43
N THR A 156 3.20 -3.80 -2.72
CA THR A 156 3.51 -5.13 -2.18
C THR A 156 3.79 -5.04 -0.70
N ILE A 157 3.20 -5.93 0.10
CA ILE A 157 3.54 -6.07 1.52
C ILE A 157 4.84 -6.88 1.63
N GLY A 158 5.93 -6.24 2.03
CA GLY A 158 7.25 -6.87 2.12
C GLY A 158 7.46 -7.62 3.44
N LYS A 159 7.34 -6.92 4.56
CA LYS A 159 7.57 -7.46 5.89
C LYS A 159 6.57 -6.90 6.90
N ILE A 160 6.10 -7.75 7.80
CA ILE A 160 5.32 -7.34 8.97
C ILE A 160 6.08 -7.79 10.21
N GLN A 161 6.49 -6.85 11.05
CA GLN A 161 7.25 -7.11 12.26
C GLN A 161 6.44 -6.65 13.48
N PRO A 162 6.26 -7.50 14.51
CA PRO A 162 6.61 -8.93 14.58
C PRO A 162 5.67 -9.85 13.77
N GLY A 163 4.56 -9.31 13.27
CA GLY A 163 3.44 -10.03 12.68
C GLY A 163 2.13 -9.35 13.07
N ILE A 164 1.01 -9.78 12.50
CA ILE A 164 -0.34 -9.41 12.97
C ILE A 164 -0.96 -10.67 13.55
N ASN A 165 -1.29 -10.65 14.85
CA ASN A 165 -1.86 -11.80 15.53
C ASN A 165 -3.34 -11.94 15.18
N ARG A 166 -3.69 -12.94 14.36
CA ARG A 166 -5.07 -13.15 13.89
C ARG A 166 -5.98 -13.80 14.95
N LYS A 167 -5.41 -14.43 15.99
CA LYS A 167 -6.18 -14.99 17.11
C LYS A 167 -6.73 -13.89 18.01
N VAL A 168 -6.06 -12.75 18.09
CA VAL A 168 -6.47 -11.59 18.90
C VAL A 168 -7.19 -10.57 18.03
N ARG A 169 -8.48 -10.84 17.75
CA ARG A 169 -9.39 -9.91 17.06
C ARG A 169 -10.12 -9.03 18.08
N PHE A 170 -10.06 -7.72 17.90
CA PHE A 170 -10.81 -6.75 18.69
C PHE A 170 -12.24 -6.56 18.16
N LYS A 171 -13.10 -5.94 18.98
CA LYS A 171 -14.53 -5.70 18.69
C LYS A 171 -14.78 -4.86 17.43
N ASP A 172 -13.77 -4.14 16.96
CA ASP A 172 -13.82 -3.21 15.83
C ASP A 172 -13.17 -3.79 14.56
N ASP A 173 -13.04 -5.12 14.50
CA ASP A 173 -12.46 -5.88 13.39
C ASP A 173 -11.02 -5.51 13.05
N THR A 174 -10.25 -5.18 14.09
CA THR A 174 -8.80 -5.03 14.03
C THR A 174 -8.07 -6.09 14.83
N TYR A 175 -6.76 -6.15 14.59
CA TYR A 175 -5.86 -7.16 15.11
C TYR A 175 -4.65 -6.50 15.76
N ALA A 176 -4.08 -7.15 16.78
CA ALA A 176 -2.87 -6.66 17.45
C ALA A 176 -1.62 -6.96 16.62
N PHE A 177 -0.58 -6.13 16.77
CA PHE A 177 0.78 -6.58 16.44
C PHE A 177 1.15 -7.75 17.35
N GLY A 178 1.75 -8.79 16.78
CA GLY A 178 2.19 -9.97 17.52
C GLY A 178 2.47 -11.14 16.59
N LYS A 179 3.28 -12.09 17.07
CA LYS A 179 3.29 -13.42 16.45
C LYS A 179 2.00 -14.13 16.84
N GLU A 180 1.51 -14.98 15.94
CA GLU A 180 0.55 -16.00 16.37
C GLU A 180 1.31 -16.93 17.30
N GLU A 181 0.85 -17.08 18.53
CA GLU A 181 1.39 -18.12 19.41
C GLU A 181 1.01 -19.45 18.77
N ASP A 182 1.98 -20.15 18.18
CA ASP A 182 1.77 -21.53 17.77
C ASP A 182 1.45 -22.32 19.04
N SER A 183 0.41 -23.15 18.96
CA SER A 183 0.09 -24.12 20.00
C SER A 183 1.11 -25.25 19.96
N GLU A 184 2.38 -24.93 20.23
CA GLU A 184 3.51 -25.88 20.33
C GLU A 184 4.19 -25.76 21.71
N ASP A 185 3.41 -25.46 22.76
CA ASP A 185 3.81 -25.61 24.17
C ASP A 185 2.80 -26.51 24.92
N GLN A 186 2.30 -27.55 24.25
CA GLN A 186 1.70 -28.73 24.89
C GLN A 186 2.42 -29.97 24.37
N GLU A 187 3.64 -30.20 24.83
CA GLU A 187 4.14 -31.54 25.08
C GLU A 187 5.07 -31.46 26.30
N ASP A 188 4.72 -32.25 27.30
CA ASP A 188 5.27 -32.33 28.66
C ASP A 188 6.75 -32.73 28.73
#